data_AF-A0A2A9NVH6-F1
#
_entry.id   AF-A0A2A9NVH6-F1
#
_cell.length_a   1.000
_cell.length_b   1.000
_cell.length_c   1.000
_cell.angle_alpha   90.00
_cell.angle_beta   90.00
_cell.angle_gamma   90.00
#
_symmetry.space_group_name_H-M   'P 1'
#
loop_
_entity.id
_entity.type
_entity.pdbx_description
1 polymer ?
#
loop_
_entity_poly.entity_id
_entity_poly.type
_entity_poly.pdbx_seq_one_letter_code
_entity_poly.pdbx_strand_id
1 'polypeptide(L)'
;MSPAYALTLSMIWSILLLLNTANAATRLVNRTIDDKHGDEKSGTAPTYFPLLPGVWADQDHNGRIAPDPVHAFQNTFIAATYHPEYGHTSVTFDFIGSAIYVFFTIVDDARVEITSKTECNFTVDGNIVGYYNHDPDLKNPAFHYQQLVFQKDDLSPGHHTFSIVTSDVPYHVYINFDYAMYTTEEIVGPPSANPLLPVSTSNAKITSTSTSLSTTSSGSTGPSSISITTSISNSGSPPISATQSTPTVDGPTSSPFNSSLASSSGMNNASFIGGIVGGSVSFVVVIVLLVWVLLWKRSRRHRVEDLPPHYTADTNGMSWTVQSSSSKGTTESRMAPFAALPRVNFFSKRNMPAEHDGESSDVLQETVQEEVRSQRQHQLTERLRIMMEEMQVLQDDLQVESVPLNSSEEQGNISDSSLLLRAQIVNMERQITQLRQLFQSSWAMGLTDDPPPEYTL
;
A
#
# COMPACT_ATOMS: atom_id res chain seq x y z
N MET A 1 -36.27 43.90 3.13
CA MET A 1 -34.90 44.27 2.67
C MET A 1 -34.96 44.51 1.15
N SER A 2 -34.09 45.36 0.59
CA SER A 2 -34.03 45.53 -0.88
C SER A 2 -33.35 44.30 -1.52
N PRO A 3 -33.81 43.79 -2.69
CA PRO A 3 -33.20 42.65 -3.37
C PRO A 3 -31.72 42.86 -3.73
N ALA A 4 -31.27 44.12 -3.87
CA ALA A 4 -29.87 44.44 -4.11
C ALA A 4 -28.92 43.88 -3.03
N TYR A 5 -29.32 43.90 -1.75
CA TYR A 5 -28.49 43.41 -0.65
C TYR A 5 -28.32 41.89 -0.66
N ALA A 6 -29.32 41.14 -1.13
CA ALA A 6 -29.24 39.68 -1.25
C ALA A 6 -28.21 39.28 -2.32
N LEU A 7 -28.19 39.97 -3.46
CA LEU A 7 -27.21 39.74 -4.52
C LEU A 7 -25.79 40.08 -4.08
N THR A 8 -25.59 41.18 -3.36
CA THR A 8 -24.24 41.53 -2.84
C THR A 8 -23.75 40.52 -1.80
N LEU A 9 -24.61 40.05 -0.90
CA LEU A 9 -24.24 39.03 0.10
C LEU A 9 -23.95 37.67 -0.57
N SER A 10 -24.73 37.28 -1.58
CA SER A 10 -24.47 36.09 -2.39
C SER A 10 -23.11 36.17 -3.10
N MET A 11 -22.80 37.29 -3.77
CA MET A 11 -21.48 37.46 -4.40
C MET A 11 -20.33 37.45 -3.39
N ILE A 12 -20.47 38.13 -2.25
CA ILE A 12 -19.46 38.12 -1.19
C ILE A 12 -19.27 36.69 -0.66
N TRP A 13 -20.35 35.93 -0.45
CA TRP A 13 -20.25 34.55 0.03
C TRP A 13 -19.63 33.61 -1.01
N SER A 14 -19.97 33.74 -2.30
CA SER A 14 -19.30 32.98 -3.37
C SER A 14 -17.82 33.34 -3.53
N ILE A 15 -17.46 34.62 -3.40
CA ILE A 15 -16.06 35.07 -3.41
C ILE A 15 -15.32 34.53 -2.18
N LEU A 16 -15.93 34.53 -1.00
CA LEU A 16 -15.37 33.92 0.20
C LEU A 16 -15.25 32.39 0.06
N LEU A 17 -16.20 31.72 -0.61
CA LEU A 17 -16.11 30.28 -0.88
C LEU A 17 -14.92 29.95 -1.79
N LEU A 18 -14.71 30.75 -2.85
CA LEU A 18 -13.57 30.66 -3.76
C LEU A 18 -12.23 31.07 -3.13
N LEU A 19 -12.23 31.90 -2.08
CA LEU A 19 -11.05 32.25 -1.29
C LEU A 19 -10.76 31.21 -0.19
N ASN A 20 -11.80 30.54 0.30
CA ASN A 20 -11.73 29.54 1.37
C ASN A 20 -11.58 28.10 0.86
N THR A 21 -11.49 27.89 -0.47
CA THR A 21 -10.75 26.74 -1.00
C THR A 21 -9.26 26.94 -0.69
N ALA A 22 -8.88 26.62 0.54
CA ALA A 22 -7.49 26.58 0.97
C ALA A 22 -6.75 25.65 0.01
N ASN A 23 -5.78 26.19 -0.73
CA ASN A 23 -5.03 25.43 -1.73
C ASN A 23 -4.15 24.42 -1.01
N ALA A 24 -4.66 23.20 -0.81
CA ALA A 24 -3.87 22.02 -0.53
C ALA A 24 -2.84 21.91 -1.66
N ALA A 25 -1.57 22.11 -1.34
CA ALA A 25 -0.50 22.05 -2.33
C ALA A 25 -0.04 20.60 -2.42
N THR A 26 -0.47 19.88 -3.45
CA THR A 26 0.16 18.59 -3.74
C THR A 26 1.57 18.83 -4.29
N ARG A 27 2.49 17.93 -3.95
CA ARG A 27 3.85 17.89 -4.46
C ARG A 27 4.16 16.45 -4.84
N LEU A 28 4.74 16.24 -6.01
CA LEU A 28 5.28 14.94 -6.38
C LEU A 28 6.47 14.60 -5.48
N VAL A 29 6.47 13.38 -4.95
CA VAL A 29 7.51 12.83 -4.07
C VAL A 29 7.81 11.42 -4.54
N ASN A 30 9.09 11.08 -4.65
CA ASN A 30 9.51 9.71 -4.92
C ASN A 30 9.56 8.92 -3.60
N ARG A 31 9.11 7.67 -3.64
CA ARG A 31 9.12 6.70 -2.55
C ARG A 31 9.71 5.38 -3.04
N THR A 32 10.35 4.61 -2.17
CA THR A 32 10.99 3.34 -2.54
C THR A 32 10.21 2.11 -2.06
N ILE A 33 10.30 1.02 -2.81
CA ILE A 33 9.86 -0.32 -2.43
C ILE A 33 11.09 -1.21 -2.46
N ASP A 34 11.54 -1.59 -1.28
CA ASP A 34 12.73 -2.41 -1.03
C ASP A 34 12.41 -3.91 -1.17
N ASP A 35 13.39 -4.72 -1.58
CA ASP A 35 13.22 -6.16 -1.78
C ASP A 35 12.74 -6.90 -0.51
N LYS A 36 13.22 -6.48 0.67
CA LYS A 36 13.10 -7.23 1.93
C LYS A 36 12.45 -6.40 3.04
N HIS A 37 12.54 -5.08 2.98
CA HIS A 37 11.89 -4.14 3.89
C HIS A 37 10.58 -3.55 3.33
N GLY A 38 10.31 -3.71 2.02
CA GLY A 38 9.06 -3.29 1.39
C GLY A 38 8.91 -1.80 1.12
N ASP A 39 7.66 -1.37 0.92
CA ASP A 39 7.30 0.02 0.67
C ASP A 39 7.64 0.93 1.86
N GLU A 40 8.29 2.06 1.58
CA GLU A 40 8.74 3.07 2.55
C GLU A 40 7.63 3.62 3.48
N LYS A 41 6.35 3.50 3.06
CA LYS A 41 5.19 4.14 3.67
C LYS A 41 4.22 3.15 4.34
N SER A 42 4.08 1.93 3.83
CA SER A 42 3.27 0.86 4.46
C SER A 42 4.10 -0.20 5.19
N GLY A 43 5.34 -0.46 4.75
CA GLY A 43 6.16 -1.60 5.18
C GLY A 43 5.78 -2.93 4.51
N THR A 44 4.91 -2.90 3.49
CA THR A 44 4.47 -4.09 2.74
C THR A 44 5.60 -4.57 1.82
N ALA A 45 6.12 -5.77 2.09
CA ALA A 45 7.16 -6.39 1.28
C ALA A 45 6.60 -6.93 -0.06
N PRO A 46 7.42 -7.02 -1.12
CA PRO A 46 7.03 -7.70 -2.35
C PRO A 46 6.67 -9.17 -2.10
N THR A 47 5.73 -9.67 -2.91
CA THR A 47 5.38 -11.09 -2.96
C THR A 47 6.18 -11.79 -4.04
N TYR A 48 6.69 -12.99 -3.73
CA TYR A 48 7.61 -13.74 -4.58
C TYR A 48 7.01 -15.10 -4.96
N PHE A 49 6.99 -15.43 -6.25
CA PHE A 49 6.52 -16.71 -6.78
C PHE A 49 7.64 -17.42 -7.56
N PRO A 50 7.79 -18.75 -7.48
CA PRO A 50 7.04 -19.67 -6.62
C PRO A 50 7.42 -19.55 -5.14
N LEU A 51 6.45 -19.77 -4.25
CA LEU A 51 6.64 -19.83 -2.79
C LEU A 51 7.35 -21.13 -2.33
N LEU A 52 8.23 -21.68 -3.17
CA LEU A 52 8.98 -22.91 -2.91
C LEU A 52 10.29 -22.57 -2.16
N PRO A 53 10.55 -23.18 -0.99
CA PRO A 53 11.77 -22.91 -0.23
C PRO A 53 13.04 -23.16 -1.05
N GLY A 54 13.89 -22.14 -1.16
CA GLY A 54 15.17 -22.20 -1.87
C GLY A 54 15.12 -21.81 -3.36
N VAL A 55 13.97 -21.45 -3.92
CA VAL A 55 13.91 -20.82 -5.26
C VAL A 55 14.28 -19.35 -5.19
N TRP A 56 13.62 -18.62 -4.28
CA TRP A 56 14.02 -17.26 -3.90
C TRP A 56 14.95 -17.28 -2.69
N ALA A 57 16.04 -16.54 -2.79
CA ALA A 57 17.08 -16.42 -1.77
C ALA A 57 17.45 -14.95 -1.54
N ASP A 58 17.74 -14.61 -0.29
CA ASP A 58 18.25 -13.30 0.11
C ASP A 58 19.78 -13.30 0.16
N GLN A 59 20.36 -12.19 0.63
CA GLN A 59 21.82 -12.02 0.67
C GLN A 59 22.57 -13.09 1.49
N ASP A 60 21.92 -13.69 2.48
CA ASP A 60 22.50 -14.70 3.35
C ASP A 60 22.49 -16.11 2.72
N HIS A 61 21.73 -16.31 1.63
CA HIS A 61 21.42 -17.64 1.05
C HIS A 61 21.61 -17.78 -0.48
N ASN A 62 22.07 -16.76 -1.22
CA ASN A 62 22.13 -16.68 -2.70
C ASN A 62 23.03 -17.76 -3.43
N GLY A 63 23.56 -18.75 -2.71
CA GLY A 63 24.11 -19.98 -3.31
C GLY A 63 25.42 -19.79 -4.09
N ARG A 64 25.38 -19.96 -5.42
CA ARG A 64 26.57 -19.91 -6.30
C ARG A 64 26.87 -18.51 -6.84
N ILE A 65 25.89 -17.59 -6.87
CA ILE A 65 26.06 -16.19 -7.27
C ILE A 65 25.96 -15.35 -6.00
N ALA A 66 26.96 -14.51 -5.73
CA ALA A 66 27.02 -13.73 -4.50
C ALA A 66 27.43 -12.28 -4.80
N PRO A 67 26.46 -11.39 -5.12
CA PRO A 67 26.69 -9.96 -5.10
C PRO A 67 27.06 -9.51 -3.67
N ASP A 68 27.88 -8.48 -3.56
CA ASP A 68 28.24 -7.86 -2.28
C ASP A 68 27.09 -6.90 -1.86
N PRO A 69 26.34 -7.18 -0.78
CA PRO A 69 25.18 -6.38 -0.39
C PRO A 69 25.52 -4.92 -0.13
N VAL A 70 26.77 -4.57 0.21
CA VAL A 70 27.20 -3.19 0.48
C VAL A 70 27.00 -2.26 -0.74
N HIS A 71 26.78 -2.81 -1.93
CA HIS A 71 26.52 -2.06 -3.17
C HIS A 71 25.04 -2.06 -3.60
N ALA A 72 24.19 -2.88 -2.97
CA ALA A 72 22.74 -2.91 -3.20
C ALA A 72 22.00 -1.91 -2.29
N PHE A 73 20.74 -1.62 -2.60
CA PHE A 73 19.90 -0.74 -1.80
C PHE A 73 19.66 -1.33 -0.41
N GLN A 74 19.73 -0.48 0.63
CA GLN A 74 19.66 -0.84 2.06
C GLN A 74 20.53 -2.02 2.55
N ASN A 75 21.47 -2.51 1.74
CA ASN A 75 22.23 -3.76 1.93
C ASN A 75 21.38 -5.05 1.85
N THR A 76 20.33 -5.04 1.04
CA THR A 76 19.47 -6.19 0.74
C THR A 76 19.33 -6.41 -0.77
N PHE A 77 18.94 -7.62 -1.16
CA PHE A 77 18.46 -8.01 -2.47
C PHE A 77 17.78 -9.38 -2.33
N ILE A 78 16.80 -9.67 -3.19
CA ILE A 78 16.20 -11.00 -3.29
C ILE A 78 16.29 -11.49 -4.74
N ALA A 79 16.81 -12.71 -4.89
CA ALA A 79 17.15 -13.29 -6.18
C ALA A 79 16.65 -14.71 -6.35
N ALA A 80 16.41 -15.11 -7.60
CA ALA A 80 16.03 -16.47 -7.97
C ALA A 80 16.65 -16.86 -9.32
N THR A 81 16.81 -18.16 -9.52
CA THR A 81 16.95 -18.72 -10.87
C THR A 81 15.58 -19.28 -11.27
N TYR A 82 14.98 -18.72 -12.32
CA TYR A 82 13.85 -19.33 -13.01
C TYR A 82 14.31 -20.64 -13.66
N HIS A 83 13.51 -21.68 -13.46
CA HIS A 83 13.58 -22.93 -14.20
C HIS A 83 12.27 -23.12 -14.97
N PRO A 84 12.30 -23.56 -16.25
CA PRO A 84 11.09 -23.81 -17.05
C PRO A 84 10.09 -24.76 -16.35
N GLU A 85 10.63 -25.68 -15.56
CA GLU A 85 9.93 -26.64 -14.71
C GLU A 85 8.99 -26.01 -13.66
N TYR A 86 9.15 -24.71 -13.34
CA TYR A 86 8.30 -23.98 -12.40
C TYR A 86 7.14 -23.25 -13.11
N GLY A 87 7.08 -23.30 -14.45
CA GLY A 87 6.15 -22.54 -15.29
C GLY A 87 6.51 -21.06 -15.34
N HIS A 88 6.42 -20.35 -14.21
CA HIS A 88 6.81 -18.95 -14.07
C HIS A 88 7.51 -18.64 -12.74
N THR A 89 8.26 -17.54 -12.72
CA THR A 89 8.87 -16.92 -11.53
C THR A 89 8.59 -15.42 -11.56
N SER A 90 8.13 -14.84 -10.45
CA SER A 90 7.71 -13.43 -10.42
C SER A 90 7.94 -12.74 -9.08
N VAL A 91 8.04 -11.41 -9.14
CA VAL A 91 8.00 -10.47 -8.01
C VAL A 91 6.80 -9.56 -8.23
N THR A 92 5.91 -9.41 -7.24
CA THR A 92 4.69 -8.59 -7.37
C THR A 92 4.48 -7.70 -6.13
N PHE A 93 4.21 -6.42 -6.35
CA PHE A 93 3.95 -5.44 -5.30
C PHE A 93 2.96 -4.37 -5.76
N ASP A 94 2.23 -3.77 -4.82
CA ASP A 94 1.29 -2.67 -5.06
C ASP A 94 1.95 -1.31 -4.75
N PHE A 95 1.55 -0.27 -5.48
CA PHE A 95 1.96 1.12 -5.21
C PHE A 95 0.84 2.11 -5.53
N ILE A 96 0.93 3.33 -4.96
CA ILE A 96 -0.02 4.41 -5.24
C ILE A 96 0.75 5.61 -5.82
N GLY A 97 0.66 5.84 -7.13
CA GLY A 97 1.49 6.82 -7.82
C GLY A 97 1.11 7.08 -9.28
N SER A 98 2.01 7.75 -10.00
CA SER A 98 1.90 8.09 -11.43
C SER A 98 3.16 7.75 -12.23
N ALA A 99 4.20 7.19 -11.58
CA ALA A 99 5.42 6.72 -12.23
C ALA A 99 6.01 5.55 -11.44
N ILE A 100 6.74 4.64 -12.10
CA ILE A 100 7.47 3.52 -11.51
C ILE A 100 8.82 3.35 -12.22
N TYR A 101 9.86 3.02 -11.44
CA TYR A 101 11.23 2.76 -11.85
C TYR A 101 11.73 1.51 -11.12
N VAL A 102 12.42 0.60 -11.81
CA VAL A 102 12.81 -0.72 -11.27
C VAL A 102 14.31 -0.93 -11.45
N PHE A 103 14.97 -1.37 -10.38
CA PHE A 103 16.40 -1.55 -10.31
C PHE A 103 16.77 -2.99 -9.94
N PHE A 104 17.72 -3.58 -10.69
CA PHE A 104 18.28 -4.91 -10.44
C PHE A 104 19.78 -4.83 -10.17
N THR A 105 20.33 -5.89 -9.56
CA THR A 105 21.76 -6.20 -9.71
C THR A 105 21.95 -7.17 -10.88
N ILE A 106 22.50 -6.67 -11.99
CA ILE A 106 22.82 -7.47 -13.18
C ILE A 106 24.19 -8.14 -12.98
N VAL A 107 24.32 -9.38 -13.47
CA VAL A 107 25.50 -10.22 -13.23
C VAL A 107 26.09 -10.71 -14.55
N ASP A 108 27.35 -10.38 -14.80
CA ASP A 108 28.16 -11.00 -15.84
C ASP A 108 29.02 -12.09 -15.20
N ASP A 109 28.71 -13.37 -15.46
CA ASP A 109 29.47 -14.50 -14.95
C ASP A 109 29.89 -15.44 -16.09
N ALA A 110 31.19 -15.73 -16.17
CA ALA A 110 31.80 -16.60 -17.18
C ALA A 110 32.00 -18.05 -16.72
N ARG A 111 31.60 -18.41 -15.50
CA ARG A 111 31.69 -19.77 -14.99
C ARG A 111 30.67 -20.67 -15.68
N VAL A 112 31.14 -21.78 -16.25
CA VAL A 112 30.27 -22.85 -16.78
C VAL A 112 29.36 -23.36 -15.64
N GLU A 113 28.14 -23.78 -15.98
CA GLU A 113 27.05 -24.14 -15.06
C GLU A 113 26.41 -22.96 -14.28
N ILE A 114 26.86 -21.72 -14.44
CA ILE A 114 26.20 -20.55 -13.84
C ILE A 114 25.20 -19.97 -14.83
N THR A 115 23.98 -19.71 -14.35
CA THR A 115 22.97 -18.93 -15.09
C THR A 115 23.09 -17.47 -14.68
N SER A 116 23.54 -16.62 -15.60
CA SER A 116 23.75 -15.18 -15.39
C SER A 116 22.95 -14.30 -16.37
N LYS A 117 22.27 -14.91 -17.35
CA LYS A 117 21.30 -14.25 -18.24
C LYS A 117 20.08 -13.78 -17.45
N THR A 118 19.63 -12.55 -17.68
CA THR A 118 18.46 -11.93 -17.04
C THR A 118 17.45 -11.56 -18.12
N GLU A 119 16.23 -12.08 -18.04
CA GLU A 119 15.19 -11.86 -19.06
C GLU A 119 13.79 -11.89 -18.42
N CYS A 120 13.00 -10.82 -18.57
CA CYS A 120 11.67 -10.73 -17.96
C CYS A 120 10.73 -9.76 -18.67
N ASN A 121 9.43 -9.97 -18.50
CA ASN A 121 8.37 -9.01 -18.81
C ASN A 121 8.03 -8.20 -17.55
N PHE A 122 7.57 -6.96 -17.76
CA PHE A 122 7.00 -6.11 -16.72
C PHE A 122 5.52 -5.87 -16.99
N THR A 123 4.68 -6.02 -15.98
CA THR A 123 3.25 -5.72 -16.05
C THR A 123 2.84 -4.61 -15.10
N VAL A 124 1.86 -3.81 -15.51
CA VAL A 124 1.09 -2.91 -14.64
C VAL A 124 -0.38 -3.30 -14.79
N ASP A 125 -1.04 -3.57 -13.67
CA ASP A 125 -2.45 -3.98 -13.58
C ASP A 125 -2.77 -5.19 -14.48
N GLY A 126 -1.83 -6.15 -14.55
CA GLY A 126 -1.89 -7.34 -15.39
C GLY A 126 -1.56 -7.15 -16.88
N ASN A 127 -1.35 -5.91 -17.34
CA ASN A 127 -1.03 -5.60 -18.73
C ASN A 127 0.49 -5.52 -18.93
N ILE A 128 1.05 -6.19 -19.94
CA ILE A 128 2.48 -6.08 -20.26
C ILE A 128 2.79 -4.65 -20.74
N VAL A 129 3.70 -3.97 -20.05
CA VAL A 129 4.15 -2.60 -20.32
C VAL A 129 5.63 -2.50 -20.70
N GLY A 130 6.40 -3.58 -20.54
CA GLY A 130 7.81 -3.62 -20.92
C GLY A 130 8.38 -5.04 -20.92
N TYR A 131 9.58 -5.16 -21.47
CA TYR A 131 10.40 -6.37 -21.52
C TYR A 131 11.87 -5.97 -21.40
N TYR A 132 12.67 -6.78 -20.71
CA TYR A 132 14.12 -6.60 -20.55
C TYR A 132 14.83 -7.91 -20.82
N ASN A 133 15.99 -7.83 -21.48
CA ASN A 133 16.93 -8.94 -21.67
C ASN A 133 18.37 -8.43 -21.52
N HIS A 134 19.19 -9.16 -20.76
CA HIS A 134 20.63 -9.05 -20.67
C HIS A 134 21.28 -10.42 -20.88
N ASP A 135 22.09 -10.53 -21.92
CA ASP A 135 22.96 -11.69 -22.18
C ASP A 135 24.39 -11.37 -21.65
N PRO A 136 24.97 -12.22 -20.78
CA PRO A 136 26.12 -11.83 -19.95
C PRO A 136 27.44 -11.68 -20.71
N ASP A 137 28.25 -10.67 -20.38
CA ASP A 137 29.60 -10.51 -20.94
C ASP A 137 30.61 -11.47 -20.30
N LEU A 138 30.66 -12.67 -20.87
CA LEU A 138 31.60 -13.74 -20.51
C LEU A 138 33.09 -13.35 -20.64
N LYS A 139 33.44 -12.17 -21.17
CA LYS A 139 34.82 -11.66 -21.26
C LYS A 139 35.19 -10.70 -20.14
N ASN A 140 34.22 -10.01 -19.54
CA ASN A 140 34.44 -9.02 -18.50
C ASN A 140 33.53 -9.27 -17.27
N PRO A 141 33.66 -10.41 -16.56
CA PRO A 141 32.76 -10.75 -15.44
C PRO A 141 32.71 -9.67 -14.36
N ALA A 142 31.50 -9.28 -13.98
CA ALA A 142 31.22 -8.12 -13.15
C ALA A 142 29.84 -8.24 -12.47
N PHE A 143 29.62 -7.43 -11.43
CA PHE A 143 28.30 -7.16 -10.85
C PHE A 143 27.98 -5.69 -11.09
N HIS A 144 26.85 -5.43 -11.74
CA HIS A 144 26.34 -4.07 -11.97
C HIS A 144 25.13 -3.87 -11.07
N TYR A 145 25.33 -3.19 -9.95
CA TYR A 145 24.28 -2.90 -8.96
C TYR A 145 23.40 -1.72 -9.41
N GLN A 146 22.20 -1.59 -8.84
CA GLN A 146 21.32 -0.44 -9.04
C GLN A 146 21.06 -0.10 -10.52
N GLN A 147 20.96 -1.11 -11.39
CA GLN A 147 20.74 -0.92 -12.83
C GLN A 147 19.26 -0.72 -13.11
N LEU A 148 18.91 0.42 -13.70
CA LEU A 148 17.55 0.72 -14.14
C LEU A 148 17.14 -0.20 -15.30
N VAL A 149 16.34 -1.24 -15.01
CA VAL A 149 15.86 -2.22 -16.00
C VAL A 149 14.50 -1.85 -16.60
N PHE A 150 13.71 -1.05 -15.89
CA PHE A 150 12.41 -0.56 -16.36
C PHE A 150 12.09 0.82 -15.79
N GLN A 151 11.40 1.65 -16.61
CA GLN A 151 10.77 2.88 -16.16
C GLN A 151 9.45 3.11 -16.91
N LYS A 152 8.47 3.71 -16.24
CA LYS A 152 7.23 4.21 -16.85
C LYS A 152 6.71 5.41 -16.04
N ASP A 153 6.63 6.58 -16.66
CA ASP A 153 6.39 7.88 -16.03
C ASP A 153 5.05 8.56 -16.44
N ASP A 154 4.26 7.87 -17.26
CA ASP A 154 2.99 8.31 -17.86
C ASP A 154 1.75 7.57 -17.27
N LEU A 155 1.85 7.04 -16.04
CA LEU A 155 0.72 6.33 -15.41
C LEU A 155 -0.35 7.29 -14.89
N SER A 156 -1.61 6.87 -14.97
CA SER A 156 -2.76 7.59 -14.40
C SER A 156 -2.66 7.61 -12.87
N PRO A 157 -2.62 8.77 -12.19
CA PRO A 157 -2.48 8.84 -10.73
C PRO A 157 -3.51 7.98 -10.00
N GLY A 158 -3.06 6.89 -9.36
CA GLY A 158 -3.94 5.87 -8.83
C GLY A 158 -3.21 4.77 -8.06
N HIS A 159 -3.94 3.71 -7.70
CA HIS A 159 -3.39 2.46 -7.18
C HIS A 159 -3.05 1.55 -8.36
N HIS A 160 -1.86 0.94 -8.34
CA HIS A 160 -1.36 0.05 -9.37
C HIS A 160 -0.73 -1.20 -8.77
N THR A 161 -0.93 -2.34 -9.40
CA THR A 161 -0.19 -3.58 -9.12
C THR A 161 0.92 -3.72 -10.15
N PHE A 162 2.17 -3.82 -9.71
CA PHE A 162 3.33 -4.08 -10.57
C PHE A 162 3.78 -5.54 -10.44
N SER A 163 4.15 -6.18 -11.56
CA SER A 163 4.85 -7.46 -11.53
C SER A 163 6.04 -7.52 -12.47
N ILE A 164 7.14 -8.11 -11.98
CA ILE A 164 8.25 -8.64 -12.76
C ILE A 164 7.93 -10.12 -13.03
N VAL A 165 7.91 -10.57 -14.28
CA VAL A 165 7.50 -11.95 -14.63
C VAL A 165 8.49 -12.59 -15.61
N THR A 166 8.98 -13.77 -15.26
CA THR A 166 9.70 -14.68 -16.15
C THR A 166 8.87 -15.93 -16.37
N SER A 167 8.55 -16.26 -17.63
CA SER A 167 7.77 -17.43 -18.01
C SER A 167 8.09 -17.82 -19.46
N ASP A 168 7.65 -19.00 -19.88
CA ASP A 168 7.58 -19.44 -21.29
C ASP A 168 8.91 -19.50 -22.08
N VAL A 169 10.06 -19.34 -21.41
CA VAL A 169 11.40 -19.47 -22.01
C VAL A 169 11.99 -20.86 -21.74
N PRO A 170 12.62 -21.54 -22.73
CA PRO A 170 13.06 -22.93 -22.60
C PRO A 170 14.45 -23.08 -21.94
N TYR A 171 14.85 -22.12 -21.09
CA TYR A 171 16.17 -22.06 -20.45
C TYR A 171 16.09 -21.36 -19.10
N HIS A 172 17.12 -21.53 -18.28
CA HIS A 172 17.21 -20.86 -16.98
C HIS A 172 17.47 -19.37 -17.13
N VAL A 173 16.95 -18.56 -16.19
CA VAL A 173 17.14 -17.10 -16.14
C VAL A 173 17.38 -16.67 -14.71
N TYR A 174 18.36 -15.80 -14.47
CA TYR A 174 18.63 -15.19 -13.17
C TYR A 174 17.93 -13.84 -13.01
N ILE A 175 17.11 -13.70 -11.98
CA ILE A 175 16.46 -12.45 -11.57
C ILE A 175 17.03 -12.06 -10.21
N ASN A 176 17.42 -10.80 -10.04
CA ASN A 176 17.90 -10.24 -8.79
C ASN A 176 17.28 -8.85 -8.61
N PHE A 177 16.25 -8.78 -7.75
CA PHE A 177 15.54 -7.54 -7.44
C PHE A 177 16.27 -6.82 -6.31
N ASP A 178 16.63 -5.57 -6.57
CA ASP A 178 17.36 -4.66 -5.68
C ASP A 178 16.33 -3.73 -5.00
N TYR A 179 15.66 -2.88 -5.79
CA TYR A 179 14.53 -2.07 -5.33
C TYR A 179 13.70 -1.52 -6.50
N ALA A 180 12.54 -0.95 -6.16
CA ALA A 180 11.77 -0.09 -7.05
C ALA A 180 11.56 1.30 -6.44
N MET A 181 11.25 2.28 -7.26
CA MET A 181 10.92 3.65 -6.85
C MET A 181 9.69 4.13 -7.62
N TYR A 182 8.71 4.71 -6.94
CA TYR A 182 7.51 5.28 -7.56
C TYR A 182 7.34 6.76 -7.20
N THR A 183 6.69 7.52 -8.07
CA THR A 183 6.34 8.93 -7.81
C THR A 183 4.88 9.04 -7.40
N THR A 184 4.60 9.73 -6.29
CA THR A 184 3.25 9.89 -5.71
C THR A 184 2.96 11.36 -5.35
N GLU A 185 1.68 11.75 -5.29
CA GLU A 185 1.28 13.08 -4.84
C GLU A 185 1.10 13.14 -3.31
N GLU A 186 1.96 13.90 -2.63
CA GLU A 186 1.84 14.15 -1.20
C GLU A 186 1.18 15.51 -0.93
N ILE A 187 0.15 15.53 -0.09
CA ILE A 187 -0.57 16.75 0.29
C ILE A 187 0.27 17.54 1.30
N VAL A 188 0.95 18.59 0.83
CA VAL A 188 1.64 19.54 1.70
C VAL A 188 0.61 20.43 2.37
N GLY A 189 0.26 20.08 3.62
CA GLY A 189 -0.53 20.93 4.49
C GLY A 189 0.15 22.30 4.73
N PRO A 190 -0.61 23.34 5.11
CA PRO A 190 -0.01 24.64 5.45
C PRO A 190 1.03 24.45 6.56
N PRO A 191 2.20 25.12 6.50
CA PRO A 191 3.27 24.91 7.47
C PRO A 191 2.78 25.26 8.88
N SER A 192 2.67 24.24 9.74
CA SER A 192 2.19 24.40 11.11
C SER A 192 3.16 25.29 11.88
N ALA A 193 2.71 26.49 12.24
CA ALA A 193 3.56 27.59 12.69
C ALA A 193 4.02 27.47 14.16
N ASN A 194 4.50 26.29 14.56
CA ASN A 194 5.07 25.99 15.88
C ASN A 194 6.57 25.69 15.77
N PRO A 195 7.45 26.72 15.78
CA PRO A 195 8.90 26.52 15.87
C PRO A 195 9.28 26.10 17.30
N LEU A 196 9.19 24.79 17.59
CA LEU A 196 9.71 24.23 18.84
C LEU A 196 11.25 24.20 18.80
N LEU A 197 11.85 24.89 19.76
CA LEU A 197 13.31 25.04 19.89
C LEU A 197 13.97 23.71 20.32
N PRO A 198 15.23 23.44 19.91
CA PRO A 198 15.94 22.25 20.33
C PRO A 198 16.28 22.31 21.84
N VAL A 199 15.70 21.42 22.64
CA VAL A 199 15.99 21.29 24.07
C VAL A 199 17.09 20.25 24.28
N SER A 200 18.30 20.73 24.57
CA SER A 200 19.43 19.90 25.00
C SER A 200 19.28 19.52 26.48
N THR A 201 19.09 18.24 26.80
CA THR A 201 18.95 17.75 28.19
C THR A 201 20.14 16.90 28.61
N SER A 202 21.03 17.50 29.41
CA SER A 202 22.11 16.78 30.10
C SER A 202 21.62 16.24 31.46
N ASN A 203 21.51 14.92 31.61
CA ASN A 203 21.08 14.32 32.89
C ASN A 203 22.26 14.07 33.84
N ALA A 204 22.17 14.64 35.04
CA ALA A 204 23.10 14.38 36.14
C ALA A 204 22.73 13.09 36.89
N LYS A 205 23.75 12.42 37.43
CA LYS A 205 23.68 11.15 38.17
C LYS A 205 23.28 11.37 39.63
N ILE A 206 22.24 10.69 40.11
CA ILE A 206 22.00 10.46 41.55
C ILE A 206 21.84 8.96 41.82
N THR A 207 22.50 8.52 42.89
CA THR A 207 22.60 7.11 43.33
C THR A 207 21.39 6.70 44.18
N SER A 208 20.94 5.45 44.03
CA SER A 208 20.27 4.68 45.09
C SER A 208 20.65 3.21 44.98
N THR A 209 21.02 2.59 46.10
CA THR A 209 21.55 1.21 46.15
C THR A 209 20.69 0.35 47.07
N SER A 210 20.25 -0.80 46.61
CA SER A 210 19.84 -1.93 47.45
C SER A 210 20.07 -3.25 46.72
N THR A 211 20.10 -4.35 47.48
CA THR A 211 20.76 -5.61 47.10
C THR A 211 19.83 -6.80 47.38
N SER A 212 20.26 -8.01 47.01
CA SER A 212 19.70 -9.34 47.40
C SER A 212 18.44 -9.79 46.66
N LEU A 213 18.18 -11.11 46.51
CA LEU A 213 19.10 -12.22 46.16
C LEU A 213 18.25 -13.38 45.59
N SER A 214 18.89 -14.25 44.79
CA SER A 214 18.54 -15.64 44.47
C SER A 214 17.29 -16.32 45.10
N THR A 215 16.51 -17.03 44.26
CA THR A 215 16.26 -18.47 44.46
C THR A 215 15.84 -19.19 43.17
N THR A 216 16.19 -20.46 43.07
CA THR A 216 15.87 -21.38 41.95
C THR A 216 15.12 -22.60 42.45
N SER A 217 14.05 -23.03 41.76
CA SER A 217 13.48 -24.38 41.85
C SER A 217 12.75 -24.73 40.55
N SER A 218 12.44 -26.01 40.35
CA SER A 218 12.15 -26.56 39.01
C SER A 218 11.16 -27.73 39.02
N GLY A 219 10.38 -27.85 37.93
CA GLY A 219 9.51 -28.99 37.63
C GLY A 219 8.17 -29.02 38.40
N SER A 220 7.17 -29.83 38.01
CA SER A 220 6.94 -30.50 36.71
C SER A 220 5.49 -31.02 36.63
N THR A 221 5.07 -31.49 35.44
CA THR A 221 4.05 -32.55 35.21
C THR A 221 2.64 -32.46 35.83
N GLY A 222 1.63 -32.59 34.97
CA GLY A 222 0.46 -33.45 35.26
C GLY A 222 -0.92 -32.76 35.29
N PRO A 223 -1.90 -33.19 34.48
CA PRO A 223 -3.26 -32.65 34.50
C PRO A 223 -4.23 -33.47 35.37
N SER A 224 -5.33 -32.83 35.79
CA SER A 224 -6.54 -33.49 36.31
C SER A 224 -7.79 -32.70 35.93
N SER A 225 -8.84 -33.40 35.50
CA SER A 225 -10.18 -32.86 35.29
C SER A 225 -11.04 -33.00 36.55
N ILE A 226 -12.09 -32.17 36.70
CA ILE A 226 -13.46 -32.56 37.13
C ILE A 226 -14.43 -31.36 37.13
N SER A 227 -15.71 -31.69 36.96
CA SER A 227 -16.88 -30.88 36.61
C SER A 227 -17.53 -30.07 37.78
N ILE A 228 -18.86 -29.83 37.68
CA ILE A 228 -19.80 -29.26 38.68
C ILE A 228 -19.67 -27.70 38.75
N THR A 229 -20.71 -26.84 38.74
CA THR A 229 -22.13 -26.99 39.16
C THR A 229 -23.13 -26.18 38.30
N THR A 230 -24.40 -26.60 38.32
CA THR A 230 -25.58 -25.93 37.73
C THR A 230 -26.10 -24.72 38.51
N SER A 231 -26.84 -23.83 37.83
CA SER A 231 -28.03 -23.19 38.41
C SER A 231 -29.14 -23.05 37.34
N ILE A 232 -30.40 -23.03 37.77
CA ILE A 232 -31.60 -23.02 36.91
C ILE A 232 -32.53 -21.91 37.42
N SER A 233 -33.16 -21.17 36.49
CA SER A 233 -34.38 -20.38 36.73
C SER A 233 -35.31 -20.47 35.52
N ASN A 234 -36.62 -20.29 35.73
CA ASN A 234 -37.69 -20.71 34.81
C ASN A 234 -38.84 -19.68 34.78
N SER A 235 -39.90 -19.94 33.99
CA SER A 235 -41.11 -19.13 33.69
C SER A 235 -40.94 -18.02 32.63
N GLY A 236 -41.97 -17.59 31.89
CA GLY A 236 -43.36 -18.10 31.80
C GLY A 236 -44.32 -17.12 31.09
N SER A 237 -45.06 -17.59 30.09
CA SER A 237 -45.98 -16.81 29.19
C SER A 237 -47.43 -16.72 29.74
N PRO A 238 -48.48 -16.23 29.01
CA PRO A 238 -48.66 -15.27 27.88
C PRO A 238 -49.79 -14.23 28.23
N PRO A 239 -50.91 -13.95 27.48
CA PRO A 239 -51.17 -13.62 26.06
C PRO A 239 -52.03 -12.30 25.78
N ILE A 240 -51.92 -11.76 24.55
CA ILE A 240 -52.95 -11.20 23.62
C ILE A 240 -54.32 -10.68 24.14
N SER A 241 -54.73 -9.42 23.81
CA SER A 241 -56.05 -9.07 23.15
C SER A 241 -56.36 -7.56 22.91
N ALA A 242 -57.21 -7.30 21.90
CA ALA A 242 -57.46 -6.05 21.15
C ALA A 242 -58.50 -5.02 21.68
N THR A 243 -58.44 -3.78 21.15
CA THR A 243 -59.52 -2.82 20.77
C THR A 243 -58.84 -1.56 20.18
N GLN A 244 -59.22 -0.88 19.08
CA GLN A 244 -60.45 -0.60 18.30
C GLN A 244 -61.37 0.50 18.86
N SER A 245 -61.30 1.70 18.27
CA SER A 245 -62.43 2.65 18.09
C SER A 245 -62.09 3.83 17.15
N THR A 246 -63.10 4.38 16.49
CA THR A 246 -63.12 5.67 15.73
C THR A 246 -64.46 6.37 16.04
N PRO A 247 -64.57 7.71 15.92
CA PRO A 247 -65.20 8.27 14.70
C PRO A 247 -64.78 9.70 14.26
N THR A 248 -64.87 9.90 12.94
CA THR A 248 -65.43 11.03 12.14
C THR A 248 -65.77 12.39 12.79
N VAL A 249 -65.43 13.52 12.11
CA VAL A 249 -66.38 14.56 11.58
C VAL A 249 -65.70 15.71 10.79
N ASP A 250 -66.25 15.98 9.61
CA ASP A 250 -66.31 17.13 8.68
C ASP A 250 -65.50 18.45 8.84
N GLY A 251 -65.21 19.06 7.66
CA GLY A 251 -65.62 20.47 7.42
C GLY A 251 -64.58 21.45 6.80
N PRO A 252 -64.78 21.97 5.58
CA PRO A 252 -63.94 23.02 4.96
C PRO A 252 -64.59 24.42 4.98
N THR A 253 -63.82 25.50 4.74
CA THR A 253 -64.28 26.78 4.14
C THR A 253 -63.09 27.63 3.65
N SER A 254 -63.32 28.51 2.67
CA SER A 254 -62.34 29.34 1.97
C SER A 254 -62.50 30.86 2.21
N SER A 255 -61.39 31.60 2.04
CA SER A 255 -61.17 32.97 1.45
C SER A 255 -62.35 33.91 1.08
N PRO A 256 -62.15 35.23 0.76
CA PRO A 256 -61.08 36.21 1.07
C PRO A 256 -61.66 37.60 1.51
N PHE A 257 -61.13 38.74 1.00
CA PHE A 257 -61.48 40.17 1.26
C PHE A 257 -61.09 40.69 2.67
N ASN A 258 -60.79 41.97 2.93
CA ASN A 258 -60.76 43.24 2.17
C ASN A 258 -59.53 44.09 2.68
N SER A 259 -59.12 45.31 2.27
CA SER A 259 -59.67 46.44 1.49
C SER A 259 -58.55 47.21 0.74
N SER A 260 -58.75 48.50 0.38
CA SER A 260 -57.82 49.35 -0.39
C SER A 260 -57.82 50.85 0.06
N LEU A 261 -57.09 51.71 -0.67
CA LEU A 261 -56.93 53.20 -0.54
C LEU A 261 -55.96 53.74 0.57
N ALA A 262 -55.32 54.92 0.45
CA ALA A 262 -54.91 55.70 -0.73
C ALA A 262 -53.99 56.92 -0.43
N SER A 263 -53.05 57.19 -1.35
CA SER A 263 -52.57 58.54 -1.79
C SER A 263 -51.64 59.42 -0.90
N SER A 264 -51.09 60.46 -1.55
CA SER A 264 -50.20 61.53 -1.05
C SER A 264 -48.76 61.10 -0.70
N SER A 265 -47.71 61.90 -0.95
CA SER A 265 -47.56 63.06 -1.85
C SER A 265 -46.09 63.19 -2.30
N GLY A 266 -45.83 63.93 -3.39
CA GLY A 266 -44.51 63.99 -4.02
C GLY A 266 -43.50 64.93 -3.34
N MET A 267 -42.26 64.46 -3.17
CA MET A 267 -41.09 65.28 -2.83
C MET A 267 -39.92 64.97 -3.79
N ASN A 268 -39.14 66.00 -4.13
CA ASN A 268 -38.32 66.03 -5.36
C ASN A 268 -36.92 65.44 -5.17
N ASN A 269 -36.76 64.12 -5.28
CA ASN A 269 -35.49 63.41 -5.07
C ASN A 269 -34.54 63.39 -6.29
N ALA A 270 -34.31 64.56 -6.90
CA ALA A 270 -33.47 64.72 -8.08
C ALA A 270 -32.00 65.09 -7.76
N SER A 271 -31.28 64.28 -6.95
CA SER A 271 -29.79 64.37 -6.85
C SER A 271 -29.08 63.19 -6.10
N PHE A 272 -29.51 61.93 -6.21
CA PHE A 272 -28.76 60.81 -5.58
C PHE A 272 -28.52 59.55 -6.42
N ILE A 273 -29.14 59.42 -7.60
CA ILE A 273 -29.07 58.19 -8.41
C ILE A 273 -27.74 58.05 -9.18
N GLY A 274 -27.04 59.16 -9.45
CA GLY A 274 -25.84 59.17 -10.29
C GLY A 274 -24.61 58.43 -9.74
N GLY A 275 -24.47 58.30 -8.41
CA GLY A 275 -23.27 57.71 -7.80
C GLY A 275 -23.18 56.18 -7.94
N ILE A 276 -24.31 55.48 -7.77
CA ILE A 276 -24.34 54.02 -7.65
C ILE A 276 -24.03 53.34 -9.00
N VAL A 277 -24.53 53.92 -10.11
CA VAL A 277 -24.33 53.39 -11.47
C VAL A 277 -22.89 53.59 -11.95
N GLY A 278 -22.23 54.69 -11.55
CA GLY A 278 -20.80 54.89 -11.82
C GLY A 278 -19.89 53.96 -11.02
N GLY A 279 -20.23 53.73 -9.74
CA GLY A 279 -19.45 52.86 -8.85
C GLY A 279 -19.45 51.39 -9.27
N SER A 280 -20.58 50.85 -9.71
CA SER A 280 -20.70 49.43 -10.07
C SER A 280 -19.84 49.04 -11.27
N VAL A 281 -19.80 49.86 -12.32
CA VAL A 281 -18.96 49.60 -13.51
C VAL A 281 -17.47 49.59 -13.14
N SER A 282 -17.03 50.56 -12.35
CA SER A 282 -15.64 50.63 -11.86
C SER A 282 -15.27 49.40 -11.00
N PHE A 283 -16.16 49.00 -10.10
CA PHE A 283 -15.95 47.84 -9.23
C PHE A 283 -15.84 46.51 -10.00
N VAL A 284 -16.69 46.30 -11.02
CA VAL A 284 -16.60 45.13 -11.90
C VAL A 284 -15.27 45.10 -12.68
N VAL A 285 -14.82 46.23 -13.22
CA VAL A 285 -13.53 46.33 -13.92
C VAL A 285 -12.36 46.02 -12.98
N VAL A 286 -12.39 46.51 -11.74
CA VAL A 286 -11.37 46.19 -10.71
C VAL A 286 -11.36 44.70 -10.38
N ILE A 287 -12.52 44.05 -10.21
CA ILE A 287 -12.60 42.60 -9.95
C ILE A 287 -12.03 41.81 -11.13
N VAL A 288 -12.39 42.15 -12.38
CA VAL A 288 -11.87 41.46 -13.57
C VAL A 288 -10.35 41.62 -13.68
N LEU A 289 -9.80 42.81 -13.40
CA LEU A 289 -8.35 43.03 -13.33
C LEU A 289 -7.68 42.18 -12.23
N LEU A 290 -8.28 42.11 -11.05
CA LEU A 290 -7.73 41.37 -9.90
C LEU A 290 -7.72 39.85 -10.19
N VAL A 291 -8.81 39.31 -10.74
CA VAL A 291 -8.90 37.92 -11.22
C VAL A 291 -7.86 37.65 -12.31
N TRP A 292 -7.73 38.53 -13.31
CA TRP A 292 -6.74 38.39 -14.38
C TRP A 292 -5.30 38.39 -13.83
N VAL A 293 -4.97 39.27 -12.88
CA VAL A 293 -3.66 39.31 -12.22
C VAL A 293 -3.39 38.03 -11.40
N LEU A 294 -4.39 37.48 -10.70
CA LEU A 294 -4.27 36.22 -9.97
C LEU A 294 -4.03 35.03 -10.91
N LEU A 295 -4.82 34.92 -11.99
CA LEU A 295 -4.64 33.89 -13.01
C LEU A 295 -3.28 34.01 -13.72
N TRP A 296 -2.81 35.23 -14.00
CA TRP A 296 -1.49 35.46 -14.58
C TRP A 296 -0.35 35.11 -13.62
N LYS A 297 -0.49 35.40 -12.31
CA LYS A 297 0.45 34.95 -11.27
C LYS A 297 0.49 33.44 -11.13
N ARG A 298 -0.65 32.74 -11.26
CA ARG A 298 -0.71 31.26 -11.29
C ARG A 298 -0.03 30.71 -12.55
N SER A 299 -0.38 31.24 -13.72
CA SER A 299 0.22 30.84 -15.01
C SER A 299 1.74 31.01 -15.05
N ARG A 300 2.28 32.10 -14.46
CA ARG A 300 3.73 32.32 -14.34
C ARG A 300 4.47 31.32 -13.44
N ARG A 301 3.79 30.53 -12.61
CA ARG A 301 4.43 29.44 -11.84
C ARG A 301 4.64 28.16 -12.67
N HIS A 302 3.83 27.93 -13.69
CA HIS A 302 3.92 26.76 -14.58
C HIS A 302 4.80 27.02 -15.82
N ARG A 303 5.89 27.80 -15.68
CA ARG A 303 6.81 28.16 -16.79
C ARG A 303 8.27 28.36 -16.33
N VAL A 304 8.73 27.56 -15.36
CA VAL A 304 10.07 27.72 -14.75
C VAL A 304 10.87 26.40 -14.74
N GLU A 305 10.23 25.24 -14.86
CA GLU A 305 10.90 23.92 -14.78
C GLU A 305 10.68 23.07 -16.04
N ASP A 306 10.92 23.67 -17.22
CA ASP A 306 11.02 22.99 -18.54
C ASP A 306 12.45 23.12 -19.11
N LEU A 307 13.45 22.79 -18.30
CA LEU A 307 14.84 22.61 -18.73
C LEU A 307 15.38 21.32 -18.12
N PRO A 308 15.44 20.20 -18.87
CA PRO A 308 16.00 18.96 -18.34
C PRO A 308 17.49 19.15 -18.01
N PRO A 309 18.00 18.51 -16.94
CA PRO A 309 19.42 18.57 -16.61
C PRO A 309 20.24 17.94 -17.75
N HIS A 310 20.97 18.78 -18.47
CA HIS A 310 21.73 18.37 -19.64
C HIS A 310 22.96 17.57 -19.22
N TYR A 311 22.81 16.26 -19.03
CA TYR A 311 23.90 15.34 -18.70
C TYR A 311 24.99 15.39 -19.78
N THR A 312 26.06 16.13 -19.50
CA THR A 312 27.29 16.11 -20.28
C THR A 312 28.08 14.87 -19.89
N ALA A 313 28.03 13.83 -20.72
CA ALA A 313 28.93 12.68 -20.62
C ALA A 313 30.36 13.13 -20.96
N ASP A 314 31.11 13.62 -19.96
CA ASP A 314 32.49 14.07 -20.14
C ASP A 314 33.44 12.87 -20.17
N THR A 315 33.68 12.35 -21.38
CA THR A 315 34.52 11.19 -21.65
C THR A 315 36.01 11.53 -21.63
N ASN A 316 36.52 11.96 -20.47
CA ASN A 316 37.95 12.21 -20.26
C ASN A 316 38.49 11.42 -19.05
N GLY A 317 39.36 10.44 -19.32
CA GLY A 317 39.91 9.56 -18.29
C GLY A 317 41.02 10.21 -17.48
N MET A 318 40.97 10.06 -16.15
CA MET A 318 42.05 10.44 -15.23
C MET A 318 42.66 9.21 -14.57
N SER A 319 43.99 9.06 -14.70
CA SER A 319 44.71 7.91 -14.15
C SER A 319 44.96 8.08 -12.64
N TRP A 320 44.56 7.10 -11.84
CA TRP A 320 44.93 7.00 -10.43
C TRP A 320 46.19 6.13 -10.26
N THR A 321 47.34 6.77 -10.20
CA THR A 321 48.60 6.10 -9.82
C THR A 321 48.61 5.77 -8.31
N VAL A 322 48.77 4.50 -7.98
CA VAL A 322 48.95 4.03 -6.60
C VAL A 322 50.19 4.67 -5.97
N GLN A 323 50.05 5.22 -4.75
CA GLN A 323 51.19 5.48 -3.89
C GLN A 323 50.87 5.15 -2.43
N SER A 324 51.53 4.11 -1.91
CA SER A 324 51.38 3.61 -0.55
C SER A 324 52.32 4.30 0.43
N SER A 325 51.82 4.70 1.60
CA SER A 325 52.65 5.03 2.77
C SER A 325 52.03 4.43 4.03
N SER A 326 52.78 3.59 4.76
CA SER A 326 52.25 2.94 5.96
C SER A 326 52.44 3.79 7.22
N SER A 327 51.48 3.69 8.15
CA SER A 327 51.68 4.05 9.56
C SER A 327 50.89 3.08 10.45
N LYS A 328 51.58 2.35 11.32
CA LYS A 328 50.95 1.52 12.35
C LYS A 328 50.41 2.41 13.48
N GLY A 329 49.20 2.13 13.97
CA GLY A 329 48.61 2.82 15.13
C GLY A 329 47.66 1.89 15.88
N THR A 330 48.15 1.24 16.93
CA THR A 330 47.39 0.26 17.71
C THR A 330 46.69 0.92 18.90
N THR A 331 45.37 0.82 18.99
CA THR A 331 44.65 0.99 20.27
C THR A 331 43.38 0.14 20.32
N GLU A 332 43.04 -0.34 21.51
CA GLU A 332 41.83 -1.11 21.80
C GLU A 332 40.60 -0.21 21.97
N SER A 333 39.39 -0.72 21.65
CA SER A 333 38.30 -0.81 22.64
C SER A 333 37.06 -1.54 22.11
N ARG A 334 36.97 -2.83 22.44
CA ARG A 334 35.80 -3.49 23.06
C ARG A 334 34.38 -2.99 22.66
N MET A 335 33.67 -3.83 21.90
CA MET A 335 32.24 -3.74 21.61
C MET A 335 31.33 -3.83 22.86
N ALA A 336 30.11 -3.30 22.73
CA ALA A 336 28.93 -3.69 23.51
C ALA A 336 27.68 -3.60 22.59
N PRO A 337 26.70 -4.51 22.70
CA PRO A 337 25.60 -4.63 21.73
C PRO A 337 24.39 -3.74 22.04
N PHE A 338 23.58 -3.47 21.00
CA PHE A 338 22.21 -2.99 21.14
C PHE A 338 21.25 -4.13 21.51
N ALA A 339 20.27 -3.85 22.36
CA ALA A 339 19.10 -4.70 22.57
C ALA A 339 17.87 -3.87 22.98
N ALA A 340 16.70 -4.31 22.50
CA ALA A 340 15.34 -3.79 22.66
C ALA A 340 14.99 -2.82 23.80
N LEU A 341 14.11 -1.85 23.49
CA LEU A 341 13.27 -1.12 24.46
C LEU A 341 11.77 -1.38 24.21
N PRO A 342 10.90 -1.24 25.24
CA PRO A 342 9.56 -1.83 25.21
C PRO A 342 8.39 -0.88 24.92
N ARG A 343 7.27 -1.51 24.54
CA ARG A 343 5.88 -1.04 24.55
C ARG A 343 5.52 -0.19 25.77
N VAL A 344 4.86 0.97 25.57
CA VAL A 344 4.35 1.85 26.63
C VAL A 344 2.83 1.99 26.55
N ASN A 345 2.12 1.65 27.62
CA ASN A 345 0.68 1.88 27.80
C ASN A 345 0.44 2.98 28.85
N PHE A 346 -0.24 4.07 28.50
CA PHE A 346 -0.78 5.08 29.43
C PHE A 346 -1.92 5.89 28.76
N PHE A 347 -2.93 6.45 29.44
CA PHE A 347 -3.82 5.91 30.49
C PHE A 347 -5.11 6.79 30.54
N SER A 348 -6.23 6.26 31.04
CA SER A 348 -7.51 6.96 31.36
C SER A 348 -8.02 8.13 30.49
N LYS A 349 -9.09 7.87 29.72
CA LYS A 349 -10.14 8.89 29.48
C LYS A 349 -10.97 9.09 30.77
N ARG A 350 -11.64 10.24 30.89
CA ARG A 350 -12.53 10.58 32.02
C ARG A 350 -13.99 10.25 31.69
N ASN A 351 -14.77 9.86 32.70
CA ASN A 351 -16.22 9.78 32.57
C ASN A 351 -16.85 11.18 32.44
N MET A 352 -17.85 11.29 31.58
CA MET A 352 -18.99 12.21 31.69
C MET A 352 -20.25 11.41 31.36
N PRO A 353 -21.41 11.71 31.98
CA PRO A 353 -22.66 11.01 31.68
C PRO A 353 -23.19 11.43 30.31
N ALA A 354 -23.78 10.49 29.57
CA ALA A 354 -24.46 10.75 28.31
C ALA A 354 -25.96 10.96 28.53
N GLU A 355 -26.55 11.90 27.79
CA GLU A 355 -28.00 11.96 27.59
C GLU A 355 -28.46 10.89 26.59
N HIS A 356 -29.75 10.58 26.63
CA HIS A 356 -30.39 9.58 25.78
C HIS A 356 -30.77 10.23 24.44
N ASP A 357 -30.18 9.76 23.33
CA ASP A 357 -30.76 9.78 21.95
C ASP A 357 -29.74 9.13 20.98
N GLY A 358 -30.14 8.09 20.22
CA GLY A 358 -29.18 7.39 19.35
C GLY A 358 -29.64 6.13 18.58
N GLU A 359 -30.94 5.84 18.50
CA GLU A 359 -31.48 4.59 17.93
C GLU A 359 -31.50 4.61 16.37
N SER A 360 -30.32 4.68 15.74
CA SER A 360 -30.17 4.64 14.27
C SER A 360 -28.79 4.22 13.74
N SER A 361 -27.75 4.15 14.58
CA SER A 361 -26.37 3.96 14.09
C SER A 361 -26.00 2.49 13.79
N ASP A 362 -26.51 1.53 14.57
CA ASP A 362 -26.01 0.14 14.52
C ASP A 362 -26.39 -0.59 13.23
N VAL A 363 -27.60 -0.33 12.70
CA VAL A 363 -28.12 -0.92 11.45
C VAL A 363 -27.24 -0.58 10.23
N LEU A 364 -26.43 0.49 10.32
CA LEU A 364 -25.51 0.91 9.27
C LEU A 364 -24.09 0.32 9.40
N GLN A 365 -23.76 -0.33 10.51
CA GLN A 365 -22.49 -1.07 10.66
C GLN A 365 -22.64 -2.54 10.27
N GLU A 366 -23.77 -3.18 10.63
CA GLU A 366 -24.04 -4.58 10.34
C GLU A 366 -24.04 -4.87 8.82
N THR A 367 -24.58 -3.95 8.00
CA THR A 367 -24.56 -4.08 6.53
C THR A 367 -23.17 -4.01 5.93
N VAL A 368 -22.31 -3.11 6.43
CA VAL A 368 -20.92 -2.96 5.95
C VAL A 368 -20.08 -4.18 6.35
N GLN A 369 -20.27 -4.70 7.57
CA GLN A 369 -19.55 -5.88 8.04
C GLN A 369 -19.98 -7.16 7.28
N GLU A 370 -21.27 -7.27 6.91
CA GLU A 370 -21.77 -8.37 6.06
C GLU A 370 -21.25 -8.28 4.62
N GLU A 371 -21.16 -7.08 4.03
CA GLU A 371 -20.54 -6.91 2.71
C GLU A 371 -19.05 -7.29 2.72
N VAL A 372 -18.29 -6.86 3.74
CA VAL A 372 -16.88 -7.25 3.92
C VAL A 372 -16.73 -8.76 4.12
N ARG A 373 -17.60 -9.40 4.91
CA ARG A 373 -17.65 -10.88 5.06
C ARG A 373 -17.87 -11.55 3.70
N SER A 374 -18.85 -11.07 2.93
CA SER A 374 -19.20 -11.61 1.60
C SER A 374 -18.02 -11.50 0.63
N GLN A 375 -17.35 -10.34 0.56
CA GLN A 375 -16.18 -10.13 -0.30
C GLN A 375 -15.00 -11.05 0.09
N ARG A 376 -14.68 -11.18 1.40
CA ARG A 376 -13.63 -12.11 1.89
C ARG A 376 -13.93 -13.56 1.50
N GLN A 377 -15.18 -14.02 1.67
CA GLN A 377 -15.59 -15.38 1.30
C GLN A 377 -15.58 -15.62 -0.21
N HIS A 378 -15.97 -14.63 -1.02
CA HIS A 378 -15.91 -14.72 -2.47
C HIS A 378 -14.46 -14.86 -2.98
N GLN A 379 -13.53 -14.04 -2.48
CA GLN A 379 -12.10 -14.12 -2.83
C GLN A 379 -11.47 -15.47 -2.46
N LEU A 380 -11.76 -16.00 -1.27
CA LEU A 380 -11.29 -17.32 -0.84
C LEU A 380 -11.88 -18.45 -1.70
N THR A 381 -13.15 -18.33 -2.07
CA THR A 381 -13.83 -19.31 -2.94
C THR A 381 -13.19 -19.34 -4.32
N GLU A 382 -12.91 -18.18 -4.92
CA GLU A 382 -12.34 -18.10 -6.27
C GLU A 382 -10.87 -18.58 -6.30
N ARG A 383 -10.04 -18.23 -5.30
CA ARG A 383 -8.69 -18.82 -5.16
C ARG A 383 -8.72 -20.34 -5.03
N LEU A 384 -9.65 -20.88 -4.24
CA LEU A 384 -9.80 -22.32 -4.07
C LEU A 384 -10.35 -23.00 -5.35
N ARG A 385 -11.22 -22.33 -6.11
CA ARG A 385 -11.71 -22.78 -7.42
C ARG A 385 -10.56 -22.91 -8.42
N ILE A 386 -9.72 -21.88 -8.54
CA ILE A 386 -8.57 -21.84 -9.46
C ILE A 386 -7.55 -22.94 -9.12
N MET A 387 -7.16 -23.09 -7.85
CA MET A 387 -6.23 -24.17 -7.44
C MET A 387 -6.79 -25.58 -7.69
N MET A 388 -8.10 -25.79 -7.55
CA MET A 388 -8.72 -27.08 -7.87
C MET A 388 -8.78 -27.33 -9.38
N GLU A 389 -8.90 -26.29 -10.21
CA GLU A 389 -8.85 -26.38 -11.67
C GLU A 389 -7.42 -26.70 -12.15
N GLU A 390 -6.40 -26.01 -11.64
CA GLU A 390 -4.98 -26.28 -11.94
C GLU A 390 -4.55 -27.69 -11.51
N MET A 391 -4.92 -28.12 -10.30
CA MET A 391 -4.68 -29.49 -9.82
C MET A 391 -5.33 -30.55 -10.70
N GLN A 392 -6.54 -30.29 -11.23
CA GLN A 392 -7.24 -31.23 -12.09
C GLN A 392 -6.56 -31.38 -13.46
N VAL A 393 -5.92 -30.32 -13.99
CA VAL A 393 -5.12 -30.38 -15.23
C VAL A 393 -3.87 -31.24 -15.03
N LEU A 394 -3.05 -30.96 -14.01
CA LEU A 394 -1.82 -31.73 -13.76
C LEU A 394 -2.12 -33.23 -13.49
N GLN A 395 -3.28 -33.53 -12.91
CA GLN A 395 -3.70 -34.92 -12.66
C GLN A 395 -4.26 -35.62 -13.90
N ASP A 396 -4.64 -34.90 -14.96
CA ASP A 396 -5.00 -35.49 -16.26
C ASP A 396 -3.73 -35.76 -17.08
N ASP A 397 -2.77 -34.83 -17.10
CA ASP A 397 -1.46 -35.00 -17.76
C ASP A 397 -0.72 -36.27 -17.28
N LEU A 398 -0.68 -36.51 -15.95
CA LEU A 398 -0.11 -37.74 -15.37
C LEU A 398 -0.83 -39.04 -15.77
N GLN A 399 -2.08 -38.96 -16.23
CA GLN A 399 -2.81 -40.13 -16.74
C GLN A 399 -2.53 -40.34 -18.24
N VAL A 400 -2.41 -39.27 -19.03
CA VAL A 400 -2.07 -39.34 -20.46
C VAL A 400 -0.67 -39.93 -20.67
N GLU A 401 0.31 -39.60 -19.82
CA GLU A 401 1.68 -40.11 -19.89
C GLU A 401 1.79 -41.63 -19.57
N SER A 402 0.74 -42.26 -19.03
CA SER A 402 0.78 -43.66 -18.58
C SER A 402 0.62 -44.73 -19.69
N VAL A 403 0.48 -44.33 -20.95
CA VAL A 403 0.26 -45.25 -22.09
C VAL A 403 1.55 -46.00 -22.45
N PRO A 404 1.58 -47.35 -22.40
CA PRO A 404 2.81 -48.12 -22.62
C PRO A 404 3.20 -48.18 -24.11
N LEU A 405 4.01 -47.22 -24.55
CA LEU A 405 4.64 -47.26 -25.88
C LEU A 405 5.71 -48.37 -25.94
N ASN A 406 5.47 -49.37 -26.78
CA ASN A 406 6.33 -50.52 -26.98
C ASN A 406 7.51 -50.17 -27.91
N SER A 407 8.46 -49.37 -27.43
CA SER A 407 9.70 -49.00 -28.11
C SER A 407 10.86 -48.95 -27.12
N SER A 408 11.89 -49.75 -27.38
CA SER A 408 13.13 -49.79 -26.60
C SER A 408 14.05 -48.59 -26.90
N GLU A 409 14.93 -48.28 -25.93
CA GLU A 409 16.13 -47.41 -26.08
C GLU A 409 15.98 -45.87 -25.92
N GLU A 410 15.09 -45.37 -25.03
CA GLU A 410 15.24 -43.97 -24.54
C GLU A 410 14.78 -43.75 -23.08
N GLN A 411 15.25 -44.60 -22.16
CA GLN A 411 14.80 -44.66 -20.75
C GLN A 411 15.37 -43.58 -19.82
N GLY A 412 15.86 -42.44 -20.35
CA GLY A 412 16.74 -41.51 -19.63
C GLY A 412 16.08 -40.31 -18.92
N ASN A 413 15.24 -39.56 -19.62
CA ASN A 413 14.76 -38.23 -19.15
C ASN A 413 13.34 -38.22 -18.56
N ILE A 414 12.49 -39.21 -18.91
CA ILE A 414 11.03 -39.15 -18.65
C ILE A 414 10.71 -39.27 -17.14
N SER A 415 11.60 -39.86 -16.34
CA SER A 415 11.42 -39.95 -14.89
C SER A 415 11.28 -38.58 -14.23
N ASP A 416 12.07 -37.60 -14.66
CA ASP A 416 12.36 -36.42 -13.85
C ASP A 416 11.25 -35.38 -13.99
N SER A 417 10.72 -35.19 -15.21
CA SER A 417 9.48 -34.42 -15.45
C SER A 417 8.29 -34.97 -14.65
N SER A 418 8.12 -36.30 -14.62
CA SER A 418 7.03 -36.94 -13.85
C SER A 418 7.20 -36.78 -12.33
N LEU A 419 8.43 -36.62 -11.83
CA LEU A 419 8.74 -36.35 -10.42
C LEU A 419 8.47 -34.88 -10.05
N LEU A 420 8.82 -33.94 -10.93
CA LEU A 420 8.54 -32.52 -10.76
C LEU A 420 7.03 -32.24 -10.71
N LEU A 421 6.25 -32.79 -11.64
CA LEU A 421 4.79 -32.59 -11.66
C LEU A 421 4.12 -33.15 -10.40
N ARG A 422 4.61 -34.29 -9.88
CA ARG A 422 4.16 -34.85 -8.59
C ARG A 422 4.53 -33.95 -7.41
N ALA A 423 5.70 -33.32 -7.42
CA ALA A 423 6.10 -32.35 -6.40
C ALA A 423 5.22 -31.09 -6.43
N GLN A 424 4.84 -30.60 -7.61
CA GLN A 424 3.90 -29.49 -7.80
C GLN A 424 2.51 -29.82 -7.24
N ILE A 425 1.96 -31.01 -7.55
CA ILE A 425 0.67 -31.47 -7.00
C ILE A 425 0.70 -31.51 -5.46
N VAL A 426 1.74 -32.11 -4.86
CA VAL A 426 1.90 -32.16 -3.38
C VAL A 426 2.01 -30.75 -2.77
N ASN A 427 2.56 -29.78 -3.50
CA ASN A 427 2.60 -28.39 -3.04
C ASN A 427 1.21 -27.72 -3.12
N MET A 428 0.45 -27.94 -4.20
CA MET A 428 -0.94 -27.45 -4.30
C MET A 428 -1.88 -28.10 -3.28
N GLU A 429 -1.72 -29.39 -2.97
CA GLU A 429 -2.47 -30.05 -1.88
C GLU A 429 -2.28 -29.33 -0.54
N ARG A 430 -1.06 -28.85 -0.26
CA ARG A 430 -0.76 -28.05 0.93
C ARG A 430 -1.46 -26.68 0.88
N GLN A 431 -1.40 -25.98 -0.26
CA GLN A 431 -2.05 -24.68 -0.42
C GLN A 431 -3.58 -24.76 -0.35
N ILE A 432 -4.21 -25.76 -0.97
CA ILE A 432 -5.66 -26.02 -0.84
C ILE A 432 -6.01 -26.37 0.62
N THR A 433 -5.13 -27.08 1.34
CA THR A 433 -5.32 -27.35 2.78
C THR A 433 -5.26 -26.07 3.61
N GLN A 434 -4.33 -25.16 3.32
CA GLN A 434 -4.26 -23.83 3.95
C GLN A 434 -5.51 -22.99 3.63
N LEU A 435 -5.92 -22.87 2.36
CA LEU A 435 -7.15 -22.15 1.98
C LEU A 435 -8.40 -22.71 2.68
N ARG A 436 -8.51 -24.04 2.85
CA ARG A 436 -9.61 -24.67 3.60
C ARG A 436 -9.59 -24.32 5.10
N GLN A 437 -8.41 -24.16 5.71
CA GLN A 437 -8.28 -23.68 7.08
C GLN A 437 -8.62 -22.18 7.20
N LEU A 438 -8.16 -21.36 6.24
CA LEU A 438 -8.46 -19.93 6.15
C LEU A 438 -9.96 -19.68 5.97
N PHE A 439 -10.66 -20.49 5.17
CA PHE A 439 -12.12 -20.44 4.99
C PHE A 439 -12.89 -20.74 6.30
N GLN A 440 -12.30 -21.53 7.20
CA GLN A 440 -12.87 -21.82 8.53
C GLN A 440 -12.42 -20.84 9.62
N SER A 441 -11.59 -19.84 9.28
CA SER A 441 -11.07 -18.86 10.24
C SER A 441 -12.16 -17.89 10.73
N SER A 442 -11.95 -17.34 11.93
CA SER A 442 -12.76 -16.24 12.46
C SER A 442 -12.78 -15.02 11.54
N TRP A 443 -11.70 -14.77 10.79
CA TRP A 443 -11.59 -13.65 9.85
C TRP A 443 -12.48 -13.81 8.61
N ALA A 444 -12.49 -15.01 8.01
CA ALA A 444 -13.39 -15.35 6.89
C ALA A 444 -14.86 -15.39 7.33
N MET A 445 -15.11 -15.68 8.61
CA MET A 445 -16.43 -15.57 9.25
C MET A 445 -16.78 -14.13 9.69
N GLY A 446 -15.92 -13.13 9.49
CA GLY A 446 -16.16 -11.74 9.91
C GLY A 446 -16.29 -11.56 11.43
N LEU A 447 -15.77 -12.50 12.23
CA LEU A 447 -15.74 -12.48 13.70
C LEU A 447 -14.49 -11.78 14.25
N THR A 448 -13.54 -11.44 13.39
CA THR A 448 -12.39 -10.58 13.67
C THR A 448 -12.04 -9.77 12.42
N ASP A 449 -11.51 -8.57 12.62
CA ASP A 449 -10.98 -7.73 11.53
C ASP A 449 -9.48 -7.95 11.31
N ASP A 450 -8.74 -8.31 12.36
CA ASP A 450 -7.35 -8.76 12.23
C ASP A 450 -7.27 -9.92 11.21
N PRO A 451 -6.55 -9.76 10.10
CA PRO A 451 -6.32 -10.85 9.15
C PRO A 451 -5.50 -11.98 9.77
N PRO A 452 -5.56 -13.21 9.21
CA PRO A 452 -4.57 -14.25 9.49
C PRO A 452 -3.15 -13.71 9.25
N PRO A 453 -2.10 -14.21 9.95
CA PRO A 453 -0.72 -13.74 9.75
C PRO A 453 -0.19 -13.86 8.31
N GLU A 454 -0.84 -14.69 7.49
CA GLU A 454 -0.58 -14.91 6.06
C GLU A 454 -1.25 -13.85 5.14
N TYR A 455 -2.04 -12.94 5.73
CA TYR A 455 -2.75 -11.81 5.11
C TYR A 455 -2.43 -10.46 5.77
N THR A 456 -1.61 -10.43 6.83
CA THR A 456 -1.08 -9.19 7.43
C THR A 456 0.31 -8.86 6.87
N LEU A 457 0.33 -8.40 5.62
CA LEU A 457 1.49 -7.88 4.89
C LEU A 457 1.06 -6.62 4.13
#